data_AF-A0A561SJI8-F1
#
_entry.id   AF-A0A561SJI8-F1
#
_cell.length_a   1.000
_cell.length_b   1.000
_cell.length_c   1.000
_cell.angle_alpha   90.00
_cell.angle_beta   90.00
_cell.angle_gamma   90.00
#
_symmetry.space_group_name_H-M   'P 1'
#
loop_
_entity.id
_entity.type
_entity.pdbx_description
1 polymer ?
#
loop_
_entity_poly.entity_id
_entity_poly.type
_entity_poly.pdbx_seq_one_letter_code
_entity_poly.pdbx_strand_id
1 'polypeptide(L)'
;MSHPPPEAHSQRNVLEAMRALLSDDHSYERGLAVLRDLVDQIARDEGAAGLCDFTVALSLGLAEALERIAHEQGLAAADLAEVWFAD
;
A
#
# COMPACT_ATOMS: atom_id res chain seq x y z
N MET A 1 20.02 -17.11 -13.95
CA MET A 1 19.00 -16.73 -12.95
C MET A 1 19.01 -15.21 -12.88
N SER A 2 18.06 -14.55 -13.53
CA SER A 2 17.97 -13.08 -13.52
C SER A 2 17.34 -12.65 -12.20
N HIS A 3 18.13 -12.02 -11.33
CA HIS A 3 17.57 -11.32 -10.18
C HIS A 3 16.71 -10.16 -10.69
N PRO A 4 15.44 -10.05 -10.25
CA PRO A 4 14.64 -8.89 -10.60
C PRO A 4 15.23 -7.63 -9.93
N PRO A 5 15.11 -6.46 -10.57
CA PRO A 5 15.69 -5.21 -10.08
C PRO A 5 15.17 -4.87 -8.67
N PRO A 6 15.96 -4.16 -7.84
CA PRO A 6 15.62 -3.84 -6.46
C PRO A 6 14.29 -3.06 -6.32
N GLU A 7 13.94 -2.26 -7.32
CA GLU A 7 12.67 -1.53 -7.42
C GLU A 7 11.44 -2.47 -7.44
N ALA A 8 11.55 -3.62 -8.11
CA ALA A 8 10.49 -4.62 -8.18
C ALA A 8 10.33 -5.40 -6.87
N HIS A 9 11.41 -5.53 -6.08
CA HIS A 9 11.33 -6.07 -4.72
C HIS A 9 10.64 -5.10 -3.78
N SER A 10 10.97 -3.80 -3.86
CA SER A 10 10.34 -2.77 -3.04
C SER A 10 8.83 -2.72 -3.28
N GLN A 11 8.40 -2.58 -4.54
CA GLN A 11 6.97 -2.57 -4.91
C GLN A 11 6.21 -3.82 -4.46
N ARG A 12 6.82 -5.00 -4.59
CA ARG A 12 6.20 -6.25 -4.16
C ARG A 12 6.01 -6.32 -2.65
N ASN A 13 7.00 -5.87 -1.89
CA ASN A 13 6.93 -5.83 -0.43
C ASN A 13 5.88 -4.83 0.05
N VAL A 14 5.76 -3.67 -0.62
CA VAL A 14 4.67 -2.70 -0.37
C VAL A 14 3.31 -3.36 -0.62
N LEU A 15 3.15 -4.02 -1.76
CA LEU A 15 1.88 -4.65 -2.14
C LEU A 15 1.48 -5.78 -1.18
N GLU A 16 2.43 -6.60 -0.73
CA GLU A 16 2.19 -7.66 0.25
C GLU A 16 1.85 -7.10 1.63
N ALA A 17 2.53 -6.03 2.07
CA ALA A 17 2.22 -5.34 3.32
C ALA A 17 0.81 -4.71 3.29
N MET A 18 0.44 -4.07 2.17
CA MET A 18 -0.91 -3.51 1.98
C MET A 18 -1.99 -4.59 1.99
N ARG A 19 -1.76 -5.72 1.32
CA ARG A 19 -2.71 -6.85 1.30
C ARG A 19 -2.92 -7.44 2.70
N ALA A 20 -1.86 -7.52 3.51
CA ALA A 20 -1.97 -7.98 4.89
C ALA A 20 -2.76 -6.98 5.76
N LEU A 21 -2.53 -5.68 5.59
CA LEU A 21 -3.23 -4.62 6.34
C LEU A 21 -4.72 -4.55 6.01
N LEU A 22 -5.08 -4.74 4.74
CA LEU A 22 -6.45 -4.63 4.23
C LEU A 22 -7.23 -5.95 4.28
N SER A 23 -6.61 -7.04 4.76
CA SER A 23 -7.28 -8.33 4.92
C SER A 23 -8.16 -8.33 6.16
N ASP A 24 -9.46 -8.61 5.96
CA ASP A 24 -10.53 -8.67 6.98
C ASP A 24 -10.33 -9.81 8.02
N ASP A 25 -9.31 -10.65 7.85
CA ASP A 25 -9.15 -11.92 8.57
C ASP A 25 -8.19 -11.86 9.78
N HIS A 26 -8.36 -10.89 10.69
CA HIS A 26 -7.62 -10.81 11.97
C HIS A 26 -6.09 -10.60 11.85
N SER A 27 -5.65 -9.60 11.08
CA SER A 27 -4.22 -9.26 11.06
C SER A 27 -3.88 -7.77 10.94
N TYR A 28 -4.81 -6.87 11.33
CA TYR A 28 -4.56 -5.43 11.35
C TYR A 28 -3.27 -5.06 12.10
N GLU A 29 -3.09 -5.55 13.34
CA GLU A 29 -1.90 -5.25 14.15
C GLU A 29 -0.61 -5.79 13.51
N ARG A 30 -0.69 -6.95 12.86
CA ARG A 30 0.45 -7.58 12.17
C ARG A 30 0.79 -6.82 10.89
N GLY A 31 -0.20 -6.42 10.11
CA GLY A 31 -0.03 -5.60 8.92
C GLY A 31 0.54 -4.23 9.27
N LEU A 32 0.07 -3.62 10.36
CA LEU A 32 0.58 -2.35 10.86
C LEU A 32 2.03 -2.47 11.35
N ALA A 33 2.39 -3.56 12.03
CA ALA A 33 3.78 -3.82 12.43
C ALA A 33 4.70 -3.95 11.22
N VAL A 34 4.31 -4.73 10.20
CA VAL A 34 5.08 -4.87 8.95
C VAL A 34 5.23 -3.54 8.24
N LEU A 35 4.15 -2.75 8.15
CA LEU A 35 4.20 -1.44 7.51
C LEU A 35 5.15 -0.48 8.25
N ARG A 36 5.11 -0.48 9.59
CA ARG A 36 6.02 0.33 10.42
C ARG A 36 7.48 -0.08 10.22
N ASP A 37 7.77 -1.38 10.24
CA ASP A 37 9.12 -1.89 10.00
C ASP A 37 9.64 -1.48 8.62
N LEU A 38 8.78 -1.49 7.60
CA LEU A 38 9.12 -1.07 6.25
C LEU A 38 9.42 0.43 6.16
N VAL A 39 8.57 1.25 6.79
CA VAL A 39 8.79 2.71 6.87
C VAL A 39 10.10 3.02 7.60
N ASP A 40 10.36 2.36 8.73
CA ASP A 40 11.60 2.55 9.49
C ASP A 40 12.83 2.09 8.71
N GLN A 41 12.71 1.05 7.88
CA GLN A 41 13.78 0.63 6.99
C GLN A 41 14.04 1.67 5.89
N ILE A 42 13.01 2.12 5.18
CA ILE A 42 13.13 3.12 4.12
C ILE A 42 13.68 4.43 4.67
N ALA A 43 13.22 4.86 5.84
CA ALA A 43 13.72 6.06 6.51
C ALA A 43 15.23 5.98 6.82
N ARG A 44 15.72 4.79 7.19
CA ARG A 44 17.14 4.54 7.48
C ARG A 44 18.00 4.45 6.23
N ASP A 45 17.51 3.75 5.20
CA ASP A 45 18.30 3.41 4.01
C ASP A 45 18.26 4.52 2.94
N GLU A 46 17.10 5.16 2.79
CA GLU A 46 16.79 6.07 1.67
C GLU A 46 16.38 7.48 2.13
N GLY A 47 16.08 7.65 3.42
CA GLY A 47 15.72 8.93 4.02
C GLY A 47 14.42 9.51 3.47
N ALA A 48 14.31 10.84 3.48
CA ALA A 48 13.09 11.55 3.10
C ALA A 48 12.67 11.29 1.64
N ALA A 49 13.61 11.10 0.72
CA ALA A 49 13.30 10.84 -0.69
C ALA A 49 12.62 9.48 -0.86
N GLY A 50 13.18 8.41 -0.27
CA GLY A 50 12.55 7.08 -0.32
C GLY A 50 11.20 7.04 0.38
N LEU A 51 11.02 7.79 1.47
CA LEU A 51 9.70 7.93 2.13
C LEU A 51 8.67 8.63 1.24
N CYS A 52 9.08 9.65 0.48
CA CYS A 52 8.20 10.29 -0.50
C CYS A 52 7.79 9.32 -1.61
N ASP A 53 8.76 8.61 -2.20
CA ASP A 53 8.49 7.64 -3.28
C ASP A 53 7.60 6.49 -2.79
N PHE A 54 7.87 5.97 -1.58
CA PHE A 54 7.05 4.97 -0.93
C PHE A 54 5.61 5.45 -0.71
N THR A 55 5.44 6.68 -0.24
CA THR A 55 4.11 7.27 -0.02
C THR A 55 3.33 7.39 -1.33
N VAL A 56 3.98 7.84 -2.42
CA VAL A 56 3.35 7.92 -3.75
C VAL A 56 2.93 6.54 -4.23
N ALA A 57 3.81 5.53 -4.11
CA ALA A 57 3.50 4.16 -4.48
C ALA A 57 2.33 3.58 -3.66
N LEU A 58 2.29 3.87 -2.36
CA LEU A 58 1.20 3.47 -1.47
C LEU A 58 -0.14 4.11 -1.89
N SER A 59 -0.14 5.41 -2.20
CA SER A 59 -1.34 6.12 -2.68
C SER A 59 -1.85 5.57 -4.01
N LEU A 60 -0.96 5.23 -4.94
CA LEU A 60 -1.33 4.61 -6.22
C LEU A 60 -1.96 3.22 -6.02
N GLY A 61 -1.33 2.37 -5.19
CA GLY A 61 -1.87 1.05 -4.89
C GLY A 61 -3.24 1.12 -4.19
N LEU A 62 -3.45 2.14 -3.35
CA LEU A 62 -4.74 2.39 -2.72
C LEU A 62 -5.80 2.83 -3.73
N ALA A 63 -5.44 3.74 -4.65
CA ALA A 63 -6.33 4.17 -5.73
C ALA A 63 -6.76 3.00 -6.62
N GLU A 64 -5.83 2.13 -7.05
CA GLU A 64 -6.15 0.94 -7.83
C GLU A 64 -7.07 -0.03 -7.07
N ALA A 65 -6.84 -0.21 -5.76
CA ALA A 65 -7.70 -1.04 -4.93
C ALA A 65 -9.11 -0.47 -4.84
N LEU A 66 -9.25 0.85 -4.66
CA LEU A 66 -10.53 1.55 -4.65
C LEU A 66 -11.27 1.39 -5.98
N GLU A 67 -10.58 1.60 -7.10
CA GLU A 67 -11.16 1.44 -8.44
C GLU A 67 -11.67 0.02 -8.67
N ARG A 68 -10.88 -1.00 -8.30
CA ARG A 68 -11.30 -2.40 -8.41
C ARG A 68 -12.54 -2.69 -7.58
N ILE A 69 -12.57 -2.25 -6.32
CA ILE A 69 -13.69 -2.49 -5.41
C ILE A 69 -14.95 -1.75 -5.87
N ALA A 70 -14.80 -0.50 -6.33
CA ALA A 70 -15.91 0.26 -6.89
C ALA A 70 -16.44 -0.41 -8.16
N HIS A 71 -15.57 -0.87 -9.04
CA HIS A 71 -15.96 -1.62 -10.24
C HIS A 71 -16.72 -2.91 -9.91
N GLU A 72 -16.24 -3.69 -8.94
CA GLU A 72 -16.91 -4.91 -8.45
C GLU A 72 -18.32 -4.63 -7.89
N GLN A 73 -18.54 -3.43 -7.34
CA GLN A 73 -19.81 -2.99 -6.77
C GLN A 73 -20.68 -2.16 -7.72
N GLY A 74 -20.22 -1.90 -8.95
CA GLY A 74 -20.91 -1.03 -9.90
C GLY A 74 -20.97 0.45 -9.49
N LEU A 75 -20.02 0.90 -8.68
CA LEU A 75 -19.89 2.27 -8.16
C LEU A 75 -18.76 3.03 -8.87
N ALA A 76 -18.77 4.36 -8.78
CA ALA A 76 -17.58 5.13 -9.13
C ALA A 76 -16.58 5.10 -7.96
N ALA A 77 -15.28 5.02 -8.28
CA ALA A 77 -14.22 5.03 -7.26
C ALA A 77 -14.24 6.28 -6.38
N ALA A 78 -14.65 7.42 -6.95
CA ALA A 78 -14.82 8.67 -6.23
C ALA A 78 -15.89 8.57 -5.14
N ASP A 79 -17.02 7.93 -5.42
CA ASP A 79 -18.11 7.74 -4.45
C ASP A 79 -17.64 6.88 -3.27
N LEU A 80 -16.82 5.86 -3.54
CA LEU A 80 -16.24 5.00 -2.51
C LEU A 80 -15.20 5.74 -1.67
N ALA A 81 -14.37 6.59 -2.30
CA ALA A 81 -13.39 7.41 -1.61
C ALA A 81 -14.05 8.45 -0.68
N GLU A 82 -15.16 9.08 -1.09
CA GLU A 82 -15.90 10.03 -0.25
C GLU A 82 -16.41 9.38 1.05
N VAL A 83 -16.82 8.11 1.02
CA VAL A 83 -17.30 7.39 2.19
C VAL A 83 -16.16 6.91 3.08
N TRP A 84 -15.08 6.40 2.50
CA TRP A 84 -13.98 5.81 3.28
C TRP A 84 -12.98 6.82 3.84
N PHE A 85 -12.88 8.02 3.26
CA PHE A 85 -12.00 9.08 3.73
C PHE A 85 -12.76 10.29 4.30
N ALA A 86 -14.07 10.16 4.53
CA ALA A 86 -14.83 11.17 5.28
C ALA A 86 -14.32 11.21 6.74
N ASP A 87 -14.14 12.43 7.26
CA ASP A 87 -13.78 12.70 8.67
C ASP A 87 -14.76 12.10 9.67
#